data_AF-A0A158JDM9-F1
#
_entry.id   AF-A0A158JDM9-F1
#
_cell.length_a   1.000
_cell.length_b   1.000
_cell.length_c   1.000
_cell.angle_alpha   90.00
_cell.angle_beta   90.00
_cell.angle_gamma   90.00
#
_symmetry.space_group_name_H-M   'P 1'
#
loop_
_entity.id
_entity.type
_entity.pdbx_description
1 polymer ?
#
loop_
_entity_poly.entity_id
_entity_poly.type
_entity_poly.pdbx_seq_one_letter_code
_entity_poly.pdbx_strand_id
1 'polypeptide(L)'
;MSAFHTSGVTNSGASRSRVVSLDPLRMRARRHHAHALHRGERIWREGFAPIDLWIELLHGNGLEPRAALAFTVAQDFEADQFTLGKLPYEDIEKLYGLQVQELAVFDSLEERALVQTRRANTVLVEVDAFFLPDMRAVSYHREHAKTTIGIDVIDPDARRLGYFHHTGYHLLDGDDYDGVLRPEPSHDAHGKHASALFPHVEFVKRVKDSLAGTPLAETSADLLCMHLLRRPLHNPISRWRAAFPEHVEAMIARGENYAHLYAFNVMRQLGANFELLAHYLHWMREQGFDIPVQTHAAARKIASETMVMQCRLARAISRGRREHCEASFDVIEDAYERVIPSLANIVC
;
A
#
# COMPACT_ATOMS: atom_id res chain seq x y z
N MET A 1 -64.15 28.04 37.44
CA MET A 1 -64.72 28.69 36.24
C MET A 1 -63.94 28.16 35.05
N SER A 2 -64.29 26.99 34.51
CA SER A 2 -65.30 26.78 33.46
C SER A 2 -65.12 27.69 32.25
N ALA A 3 -64.66 27.13 31.13
CA ALA A 3 -65.26 27.30 29.80
C ALA A 3 -64.72 26.26 28.83
N PHE A 4 -65.63 25.37 28.41
CA PHE A 4 -65.53 24.41 27.32
C PHE A 4 -65.61 25.12 25.95
N HIS A 5 -64.96 24.58 24.91
CA HIS A 5 -65.67 24.01 23.75
C HIS A 5 -64.74 23.38 22.70
N THR A 6 -65.07 22.13 22.37
CA THR A 6 -64.64 21.33 21.21
C THR A 6 -65.56 21.57 20.00
N SER A 7 -65.05 21.40 18.77
CA SER A 7 -65.61 20.57 17.66
C SER A 7 -65.00 20.95 16.30
N GLY A 8 -64.59 19.97 15.47
CA GLY A 8 -64.24 20.23 14.05
C GLY A 8 -63.37 19.21 13.29
N VAL A 9 -63.73 17.94 13.39
CA VAL A 9 -63.38 16.71 12.62
C VAL A 9 -62.75 16.82 11.19
N THR A 10 -61.71 15.98 11.00
CA THR A 10 -61.14 15.33 9.79
C THR A 10 -60.48 16.13 8.67
N ASN A 11 -59.15 15.96 8.54
CA ASN A 11 -58.62 15.38 7.30
C ASN A 11 -57.36 14.53 7.53
N SER A 12 -57.27 13.52 6.68
CA SER A 12 -56.35 12.40 6.62
C SER A 12 -54.89 12.77 6.35
N GLY A 13 -53.98 11.85 6.73
CA GLY A 13 -52.78 11.58 5.92
C GLY A 13 -51.56 12.47 6.14
N ALA A 14 -50.94 12.39 7.30
CA ALA A 14 -49.50 12.60 7.39
C ALA A 14 -48.96 11.66 8.46
N SER A 15 -48.58 10.45 8.02
CA SER A 15 -47.73 9.56 8.78
C SER A 15 -46.59 10.39 9.35
N ARG A 16 -46.59 10.57 10.68
CA ARG A 16 -45.42 11.06 11.40
C ARG A 16 -44.28 10.19 10.91
N SER A 17 -43.37 10.76 10.15
CA SER A 17 -42.10 10.15 9.82
C SER A 17 -41.42 9.86 11.14
N ARG A 18 -41.64 8.64 11.66
CA ARG A 18 -40.69 8.00 12.55
C ARG A 18 -39.41 8.01 11.74
N VAL A 19 -38.52 8.95 12.08
CA VAL A 19 -37.11 8.77 11.80
C VAL A 19 -36.74 7.54 12.60
N VAL A 20 -36.86 6.37 11.95
CA VAL A 20 -36.19 5.16 12.41
C VAL A 20 -34.72 5.52 12.28
N SER A 21 -34.10 5.86 13.41
CA SER A 21 -32.65 5.86 13.52
C SER A 21 -32.21 4.44 13.20
N LEU A 22 -31.81 4.20 11.95
CA LEU A 22 -31.10 3.00 11.57
C LEU A 22 -29.79 3.06 12.35
N ASP A 23 -29.62 2.14 13.31
CA ASP A 23 -28.38 1.94 14.04
C ASP A 23 -27.27 1.64 13.02
N PRO A 24 -26.29 2.54 12.82
CA PRO A 24 -25.24 2.31 11.83
C PRO A 24 -24.22 1.27 12.29
N LEU A 25 -24.35 0.69 13.50
CA LEU A 25 -23.25 0.01 14.18
C LEU A 25 -23.66 -1.31 14.85
N ARG A 26 -23.72 -2.39 14.06
CA ARG A 26 -23.08 -3.65 14.50
C ARG A 26 -21.63 -3.79 14.05
N MET A 27 -21.17 -2.87 13.20
CA MET A 27 -19.78 -2.75 12.79
C MET A 27 -19.42 -1.26 12.67
N ARG A 28 -18.45 -0.75 13.44
CA ARG A 28 -17.87 0.60 13.23
C ARG A 28 -17.00 0.60 11.98
N ALA A 29 -17.62 0.48 10.81
CA ALA A 29 -16.94 0.77 9.56
C ALA A 29 -16.41 2.21 9.61
N ARG A 30 -15.09 2.39 9.40
CA ARG A 30 -14.49 3.73 9.41
C ARG A 30 -15.01 4.54 8.23
N ARG A 31 -15.33 5.82 8.48
CA ARG A 31 -15.34 6.81 7.40
C ARG A 31 -13.88 7.12 7.08
N HIS A 32 -13.40 6.55 5.99
CA HIS A 32 -12.01 6.69 5.57
C HIS A 32 -11.92 7.55 4.31
N HIS A 33 -10.98 8.47 4.32
CA HIS A 33 -10.56 9.18 3.11
C HIS A 33 -9.14 8.77 2.83
N ALA A 34 -8.84 8.41 1.58
CA ALA A 34 -7.49 8.05 1.18
C ALA A 34 -6.49 9.14 1.58
N HIS A 35 -5.30 8.73 2.00
CA HIS A 35 -4.24 9.65 2.37
C HIS A 35 -3.85 10.54 1.18
N ALA A 36 -3.27 11.73 1.46
CA ALA A 36 -2.87 12.65 0.40
C ALA A 36 -1.83 12.05 -0.57
N LEU A 37 -1.01 11.09 -0.10
CA LEU A 37 -0.06 10.33 -0.94
C LEU A 37 -0.74 9.48 -2.01
N HIS A 38 -2.02 9.15 -1.84
CA HIS A 38 -2.80 8.39 -2.81
C HIS A 38 -3.82 9.25 -3.57
N ARG A 39 -3.80 10.56 -3.37
CA ARG A 39 -4.69 11.52 -4.04
C ARG A 39 -3.90 12.48 -4.92
N GLY A 40 -4.57 13.09 -5.89
CA GLY A 40 -3.98 14.11 -6.77
C GLY A 40 -3.15 13.53 -7.92
N GLU A 41 -2.15 14.29 -8.36
CA GLU A 41 -1.29 13.97 -9.51
C GLU A 41 -0.17 12.97 -9.16
N ARG A 42 -0.55 11.79 -8.63
CA ARG A 42 0.39 10.67 -8.46
C ARG A 42 0.87 10.21 -9.83
N ILE A 43 2.19 10.13 -10.00
CA ILE A 43 2.82 9.60 -11.21
C ILE A 43 2.52 8.10 -11.28
N TRP A 44 2.73 7.38 -10.18
CA TRP A 44 2.56 5.94 -10.08
C TRP A 44 1.36 5.56 -9.24
N ARG A 45 0.18 5.50 -9.86
CA ARG A 45 -1.10 5.23 -9.17
C ARG A 45 -1.17 3.88 -8.45
N GLU A 46 -0.59 2.83 -9.05
CA GLU A 46 -0.63 1.44 -8.56
C GLU A 46 0.78 0.90 -8.38
N GLY A 47 1.58 1.56 -7.53
CA GLY A 47 3.03 1.36 -7.47
C GLY A 47 3.51 0.32 -6.46
N PHE A 48 2.96 0.31 -5.24
CA PHE A 48 3.52 -0.43 -4.10
C PHE A 48 2.44 -1.00 -3.19
N ALA A 49 1.86 -2.16 -3.55
CA ALA A 49 0.76 -2.75 -2.78
C ALA A 49 1.05 -2.86 -1.26
N PRO A 50 2.25 -3.27 -0.79
CA PRO A 50 2.54 -3.33 0.65
C PRO A 50 2.64 -1.95 1.31
N ILE A 51 3.28 -0.97 0.67
CA ILE A 51 3.46 0.37 1.26
C ILE A 51 2.13 1.13 1.24
N ASP A 52 1.38 1.03 0.14
CA ASP A 52 0.08 1.70 0.00
C ASP A 52 -0.88 1.22 1.12
N LEU A 53 -0.91 -0.10 1.40
CA LEU A 53 -1.65 -0.65 2.55
C LEU A 53 -1.25 0.00 3.88
N TRP A 54 0.05 0.09 4.15
CA TRP A 54 0.55 0.70 5.39
C TRP A 54 0.28 2.19 5.47
N ILE A 55 0.35 2.92 4.35
CA ILE A 55 0.00 4.35 4.31
C ILE A 55 -1.43 4.55 4.78
N GLU A 56 -2.37 3.74 4.27
CA GLU A 56 -3.78 3.86 4.65
C GLU A 56 -4.07 3.32 6.04
N LEU A 57 -3.39 2.26 6.47
CA LEU A 57 -3.50 1.75 7.85
C LEU A 57 -3.03 2.80 8.86
N LEU A 58 -1.87 3.42 8.63
CA LEU A 58 -1.36 4.50 9.49
C LEU A 58 -2.30 5.70 9.47
N HIS A 59 -2.70 6.15 8.28
CA HIS A 59 -3.60 7.31 8.12
C HIS A 59 -4.96 7.08 8.79
N GLY A 60 -5.57 5.91 8.58
CA GLY A 60 -6.86 5.54 9.15
C GLY A 60 -6.84 5.46 10.69
N ASN A 61 -5.65 5.31 11.28
CA ASN A 61 -5.41 5.36 12.72
C ASN A 61 -4.94 6.74 13.22
N GLY A 62 -4.99 7.78 12.38
CA GLY A 62 -4.63 9.15 12.73
C GLY A 62 -3.12 9.38 12.86
N LEU A 63 -2.30 8.49 12.30
CA LEU A 63 -0.84 8.58 12.29
C LEU A 63 -0.36 9.22 10.99
N GLU A 64 0.79 9.89 11.03
CA GLU A 64 1.39 10.55 9.86
C GLU A 64 2.24 9.55 9.06
N PRO A 65 1.79 9.05 7.89
CA PRO A 65 2.50 7.98 7.19
C PRO A 65 3.84 8.40 6.59
N ARG A 66 4.01 9.70 6.27
CA ARG A 66 5.22 10.20 5.60
C ARG A 66 6.46 9.99 6.47
N ALA A 67 6.33 10.05 7.80
CA ALA A 67 7.45 9.85 8.73
C ALA A 67 8.10 8.46 8.63
N ALA A 68 7.40 7.46 8.07
CA ALA A 68 7.91 6.10 7.93
C ALA A 68 8.68 5.86 6.61
N LEU A 69 8.73 6.84 5.71
CA LEU A 69 9.26 6.65 4.35
C LEU A 69 10.79 6.81 4.23
N ALA A 70 11.49 6.95 5.36
CA ALA A 70 12.94 7.13 5.39
C ALA A 70 13.72 6.00 4.68
N PHE A 71 13.22 4.76 4.74
CA PHE A 71 13.86 3.58 4.13
C PHE A 71 13.96 3.64 2.60
N THR A 72 13.20 4.52 1.93
CA THR A 72 13.14 4.62 0.46
C THR A 72 14.51 4.94 -0.17
N VAL A 73 15.45 5.49 0.61
CA VAL A 73 16.84 5.74 0.18
C VAL A 73 17.69 4.48 0.01
N ALA A 74 17.23 3.33 0.52
CA ALA A 74 17.98 2.08 0.55
C ALA A 74 17.60 1.10 -0.58
N GLN A 75 16.70 1.47 -1.50
CA GLN A 75 16.30 0.60 -2.61
C GLN A 75 17.51 0.24 -3.48
N ASP A 76 17.68 -1.06 -3.76
CA ASP A 76 18.77 -1.58 -4.57
C ASP A 76 18.28 -2.35 -5.80
N PHE A 77 19.20 -2.66 -6.72
CA PHE A 77 18.95 -3.47 -7.93
C PHE A 77 19.67 -4.83 -7.86
N GLU A 78 18.94 -5.93 -7.73
CA GLU A 78 19.46 -7.28 -7.46
C GLU A 78 19.88 -8.05 -8.74
N ALA A 79 20.36 -7.33 -9.75
CA ALA A 79 20.69 -7.81 -11.09
C ALA A 79 19.50 -8.18 -11.99
N ASP A 80 18.37 -8.61 -11.43
CA ASP A 80 17.15 -8.94 -12.17
C ASP A 80 16.03 -7.89 -12.00
N GLN A 81 15.84 -7.41 -10.78
CA GLN A 81 14.80 -6.46 -10.41
C GLN A 81 15.22 -5.51 -9.29
N PHE A 82 14.42 -4.46 -9.07
CA PHE A 82 14.62 -3.61 -7.90
C PHE A 82 14.02 -4.27 -6.65
N THR A 83 14.69 -4.10 -5.52
CA THR A 83 14.18 -4.58 -4.23
C THR A 83 12.80 -4.02 -3.95
N LEU A 84 11.87 -4.88 -3.52
CA LEU A 84 10.54 -4.47 -3.09
C LEU A 84 10.63 -3.62 -1.82
N GLY A 85 10.16 -2.39 -1.90
CA GLY A 85 10.04 -1.49 -0.76
C GLY A 85 9.08 -2.07 0.28
N LYS A 86 9.62 -2.45 1.44
CA LYS A 86 8.85 -2.85 2.63
C LYS A 86 9.21 -1.93 3.77
N LEU A 87 8.19 -1.41 4.46
CA LEU A 87 8.38 -0.65 5.68
C LEU A 87 9.04 -1.56 6.74
N PRO A 88 10.23 -1.21 7.25
CA PRO A 88 10.84 -1.98 8.33
C PRO A 88 9.94 -1.94 9.56
N TYR A 89 9.59 -3.11 10.12
CA TYR A 89 8.72 -3.19 11.29
C TYR A 89 9.35 -2.53 12.53
N GLU A 90 10.68 -2.50 12.61
CA GLU A 90 11.42 -1.77 13.64
C GLU A 90 11.17 -0.25 13.56
N ASP A 91 11.10 0.31 12.36
CA ASP A 91 10.79 1.73 12.16
C ASP A 91 9.34 2.03 12.56
N ILE A 92 8.42 1.14 12.18
CA ILE A 92 6.99 1.25 12.55
C ILE A 92 6.82 1.18 14.08
N GLU A 93 7.53 0.29 14.76
CA GLU A 93 7.51 0.23 16.23
C GLU A 93 8.12 1.51 16.83
N LYS A 94 9.27 1.97 16.32
CA LYS A 94 9.96 3.14 16.84
C LYS A 94 9.14 4.42 16.70
N LEU A 95 8.48 4.61 15.55
CA LEU A 95 7.71 5.81 15.25
C LEU A 95 6.31 5.79 15.89
N TYR A 96 5.64 4.64 15.86
CA TYR A 96 4.20 4.58 16.16
C TYR A 96 3.83 3.66 17.33
N GLY A 97 4.82 2.98 17.91
CA GLY A 97 4.56 1.99 18.96
C GLY A 97 3.74 0.80 18.47
N LEU A 98 3.75 0.54 17.15
CA LEU A 98 3.03 -0.55 16.52
C LEU A 98 3.98 -1.72 16.26
N GLN A 99 3.69 -2.87 16.84
CA GLN A 99 4.45 -4.09 16.66
C GLN A 99 3.69 -5.05 15.76
N VAL A 100 4.37 -5.57 14.73
CA VAL A 100 3.85 -6.60 13.84
C VAL A 100 4.30 -7.96 14.36
N GLN A 101 3.37 -8.89 14.52
CA GLN A 101 3.66 -10.25 14.93
C GLN A 101 2.98 -11.24 13.99
N GLU A 102 3.74 -12.25 13.55
CA GLU A 102 3.19 -13.37 12.81
C GLU A 102 2.21 -14.16 13.69
N LEU A 103 1.12 -14.60 13.07
CA LEU A 103 0.08 -15.38 13.69
C LEU A 103 0.01 -16.75 13.04
N ALA A 104 0.54 -17.77 13.72
CA ALA A 104 0.32 -19.16 13.34
C ALA A 104 -1.18 -19.48 13.45
N VAL A 105 -1.86 -19.51 12.30
CA VAL A 105 -3.29 -19.83 12.24
C VAL A 105 -3.48 -21.33 12.42
N PHE A 106 -4.34 -21.67 13.36
CA PHE A 106 -4.89 -23.01 13.52
C PHE A 106 -6.42 -22.91 13.58
N ASP A 107 -7.08 -23.94 13.07
CA ASP A 107 -8.54 -24.10 13.06
C ASP A 107 -9.26 -23.14 12.10
N SER A 108 -9.58 -21.91 12.55
CA SER A 108 -10.38 -20.97 11.77
C SER A 108 -9.72 -19.59 11.67
N LEU A 109 -9.43 -19.16 10.43
CA LEU A 109 -8.93 -17.81 10.16
C LEU A 109 -9.92 -16.73 10.64
N GLU A 110 -11.22 -16.95 10.43
CA GLU A 110 -12.31 -16.08 10.91
C GLU A 110 -12.24 -15.90 12.43
N GLU A 111 -12.09 -16.98 13.18
CA GLU A 111 -12.00 -16.90 14.65
C GLU A 111 -10.71 -16.20 15.10
N ARG A 112 -9.57 -16.49 14.46
CA ARG A 112 -8.30 -15.82 14.79
C ARG A 112 -8.38 -14.33 14.49
N ALA A 113 -8.98 -13.93 13.36
CA ALA A 113 -9.20 -12.53 13.01
C ALA A 113 -10.15 -11.84 14.00
N LEU A 114 -11.23 -12.50 14.39
CA LEU A 114 -12.18 -11.98 15.38
C LEU A 114 -11.54 -11.73 16.74
N VAL A 115 -10.68 -12.65 17.23
CA VAL A 115 -9.97 -12.48 18.50
C VAL A 115 -9.06 -11.25 18.46
N GLN A 116 -8.34 -11.03 17.37
CA GLN A 116 -7.40 -9.91 17.26
C GLN A 116 -8.11 -8.57 17.08
N THR A 117 -9.13 -8.50 16.22
CA THR A 117 -9.91 -7.26 16.01
C THR A 117 -10.67 -6.83 17.27
N ARG A 118 -11.16 -7.78 18.09
CA ARG A 118 -11.73 -7.48 19.43
C ARG A 118 -10.72 -6.86 20.40
N ARG A 119 -9.42 -7.07 20.18
CA ARG A 119 -8.32 -6.45 20.93
C ARG A 119 -7.85 -5.14 20.30
N ALA A 120 -8.60 -4.62 19.32
CA ALA A 120 -8.25 -3.44 18.52
C ALA A 120 -6.94 -3.59 17.72
N ASN A 121 -6.53 -4.83 17.42
CA ASN A 121 -5.42 -5.09 16.50
C ASN A 121 -5.95 -5.19 15.07
N THR A 122 -5.18 -4.69 14.10
CA THR A 122 -5.45 -4.92 12.67
C THR A 122 -4.78 -6.23 12.25
N VAL A 123 -5.49 -7.10 11.54
CA VAL A 123 -4.94 -8.38 11.06
C VAL A 123 -4.52 -8.22 9.60
N LEU A 124 -3.24 -8.40 9.31
CA LEU A 124 -2.72 -8.43 7.95
C LEU A 124 -2.78 -9.86 7.46
N VAL A 125 -3.48 -10.12 6.36
CA VAL A 125 -3.63 -11.47 5.83
C VAL A 125 -3.49 -11.47 4.32
N GLU A 126 -2.75 -12.45 3.81
CA GLU A 126 -2.72 -12.74 2.39
C GLU A 126 -4.01 -13.45 1.96
N VAL A 127 -4.70 -12.90 0.98
CA VAL A 127 -6.01 -13.34 0.52
C VAL A 127 -6.03 -13.41 -1.01
N ASP A 128 -7.08 -14.03 -1.54
CA ASP A 128 -7.33 -14.06 -2.97
C ASP A 128 -8.14 -12.84 -3.42
N ALA A 129 -7.54 -12.02 -4.28
CA ALA A 129 -8.13 -10.82 -4.85
C ALA A 129 -9.33 -11.11 -5.77
N PHE A 130 -9.59 -12.37 -6.11
CA PHE A 130 -10.83 -12.79 -6.78
C PHE A 130 -12.08 -12.40 -5.97
N PHE A 131 -11.99 -12.43 -4.64
CA PHE A 131 -13.11 -12.14 -3.72
C PHE A 131 -13.06 -10.72 -3.14
N LEU A 132 -12.28 -9.79 -3.72
CA LEU A 132 -12.16 -8.42 -3.23
C LEU A 132 -12.93 -7.42 -4.13
N PRO A 133 -14.08 -6.88 -3.69
CA PRO A 133 -14.90 -5.98 -4.50
C PRO A 133 -14.21 -4.71 -4.98
N ASP A 134 -13.18 -4.24 -4.28
CA ASP A 134 -12.41 -3.07 -4.68
C ASP A 134 -11.47 -3.34 -5.88
N MET A 135 -11.27 -4.61 -6.22
CA MET A 135 -10.48 -5.05 -7.37
C MET A 135 -11.31 -5.28 -8.65
N ARG A 136 -12.52 -4.68 -8.74
CA ARG A 136 -13.44 -4.76 -9.91
C ARG A 136 -12.79 -4.49 -11.27
N ALA A 137 -11.81 -3.60 -11.31
CA ALA A 137 -11.14 -3.25 -12.56
C ALA A 137 -10.16 -4.33 -13.04
N VAL A 138 -9.70 -5.21 -12.13
CA VAL A 138 -8.59 -6.13 -12.35
C VAL A 138 -9.04 -7.58 -12.11
N SER A 139 -9.12 -8.02 -10.85
CA SER A 139 -9.22 -9.44 -10.48
C SER A 139 -10.57 -9.91 -9.95
N TYR A 140 -11.42 -9.01 -9.44
CA TYR A 140 -12.68 -9.40 -8.78
C TYR A 140 -13.59 -10.23 -9.70
N HIS A 141 -13.86 -11.49 -9.32
CA HIS A 141 -14.56 -12.51 -10.11
C HIS A 141 -14.02 -12.71 -11.55
N ARG A 142 -12.72 -12.46 -11.76
CA ARG A 142 -12.05 -12.55 -13.08
C ARG A 142 -10.82 -13.43 -13.07
N GLU A 143 -9.93 -13.21 -12.11
CA GLU A 143 -8.68 -13.96 -11.98
C GLU A 143 -8.29 -14.10 -10.51
N HIS A 144 -7.67 -15.23 -10.18
CA HIS A 144 -7.12 -15.48 -8.85
C HIS A 144 -5.75 -14.82 -8.75
N ALA A 145 -5.60 -13.92 -7.78
CA ALA A 145 -4.36 -13.18 -7.57
C ALA A 145 -4.14 -12.94 -6.08
N LYS A 146 -2.92 -13.20 -5.61
CA LYS A 146 -2.59 -13.05 -4.20
C LYS A 146 -2.37 -11.58 -3.85
N THR A 147 -3.00 -11.10 -2.77
CA THR A 147 -2.77 -9.76 -2.22
C THR A 147 -2.89 -9.76 -0.70
N THR A 148 -2.43 -8.70 -0.03
CA THR A 148 -2.54 -8.55 1.43
C THR A 148 -3.57 -7.48 1.76
N ILE A 149 -4.49 -7.81 2.67
CA ILE A 149 -5.45 -6.84 3.24
C ILE A 149 -5.18 -6.66 4.74
N GLY A 150 -5.55 -5.50 5.27
CA GLY A 150 -5.56 -5.24 6.72
C GLY A 150 -6.99 -5.26 7.26
N ILE A 151 -7.42 -6.37 7.85
CA ILE A 151 -8.74 -6.51 8.49
C ILE A 151 -8.78 -5.64 9.75
N ASP A 152 -9.61 -4.59 9.71
CA ASP A 152 -9.82 -3.69 10.84
C ASP A 152 -11.00 -4.16 11.70
N VAL A 153 -12.03 -4.71 11.07
CA VAL A 153 -13.23 -5.19 11.75
C VAL A 153 -13.86 -6.37 11.01
N ILE A 154 -14.39 -7.31 11.78
CA ILE A 154 -15.06 -8.52 11.28
C ILE A 154 -16.35 -8.77 12.09
N ASP A 155 -17.43 -9.09 11.39
CA ASP A 155 -18.73 -9.47 11.96
C ASP A 155 -19.18 -10.81 11.36
N PRO A 156 -18.87 -11.94 12.05
CA PRO A 156 -19.25 -13.28 11.60
C PRO A 156 -20.76 -13.50 11.48
N ASP A 157 -21.56 -12.89 12.36
CA ASP A 157 -23.02 -13.07 12.35
C ASP A 157 -23.64 -12.44 11.11
N ALA A 158 -23.13 -11.27 10.71
CA ALA A 158 -23.55 -10.59 9.49
C ALA A 158 -22.79 -11.03 8.24
N ARG A 159 -21.73 -11.84 8.38
CA ARG A 159 -20.76 -12.19 7.33
C ARG A 159 -20.21 -10.95 6.63
N ARG A 160 -19.62 -10.04 7.42
CA ARG A 160 -19.08 -8.75 6.94
C ARG A 160 -17.66 -8.52 7.43
N LEU A 161 -16.88 -7.84 6.60
CA LEU A 161 -15.49 -7.52 6.87
C LEU A 161 -15.19 -6.11 6.37
N GLY A 162 -14.57 -5.29 7.23
CA GLY A 162 -14.01 -3.99 6.88
C GLY A 162 -12.49 -4.02 6.90
N TYR A 163 -11.87 -3.55 5.83
CA TYR A 163 -10.43 -3.74 5.61
C TYR A 163 -9.76 -2.59 4.87
N PHE A 164 -8.48 -2.39 5.16
CA PHE A 164 -7.58 -1.60 4.35
C PHE A 164 -7.05 -2.45 3.19
N HIS A 165 -7.04 -1.90 1.98
CA HIS A 165 -6.40 -2.51 0.82
C HIS A 165 -5.98 -1.43 -0.16
N HIS A 166 -4.74 -1.55 -0.65
CA HIS A 166 -4.11 -0.58 -1.55
C HIS A 166 -4.30 0.86 -1.03
N THR A 167 -5.07 1.67 -1.75
CA THR A 167 -5.21 3.10 -1.53
C THR A 167 -6.48 3.49 -0.76
N GLY A 168 -7.15 2.53 -0.09
CA GLY A 168 -8.36 2.85 0.65
C GLY A 168 -8.79 1.84 1.71
N TYR A 169 -10.00 2.09 2.22
CA TYR A 169 -10.71 1.25 3.16
C TYR A 169 -12.01 0.80 2.51
N HIS A 170 -12.30 -0.50 2.59
CA HIS A 170 -13.36 -1.16 1.85
C HIS A 170 -14.18 -2.05 2.76
N LEU A 171 -15.33 -2.46 2.25
CA LEU A 171 -16.25 -3.38 2.89
C LEU A 171 -16.54 -4.53 1.92
N LEU A 172 -16.58 -5.74 2.44
CA LEU A 172 -17.10 -6.91 1.74
C LEU A 172 -18.09 -7.67 2.63
N ASP A 173 -18.97 -8.43 1.99
CA ASP A 173 -20.00 -9.21 2.66
C ASP A 173 -20.41 -10.45 1.86
N GLY A 174 -21.17 -11.36 2.49
CA GLY A 174 -21.80 -12.49 1.81
C GLY A 174 -20.79 -13.49 1.25
N ASP A 175 -20.88 -13.80 -0.04
CA ASP A 175 -20.05 -14.84 -0.66
C ASP A 175 -18.56 -14.45 -0.71
N ASP A 176 -18.27 -13.15 -0.86
CA ASP A 176 -16.90 -12.63 -0.82
C ASP A 176 -16.26 -12.80 0.56
N TYR A 177 -17.07 -12.70 1.62
CA TYR A 177 -16.62 -12.96 3.00
C TYR A 177 -16.16 -14.41 3.19
N ASP A 178 -16.96 -15.36 2.67
CA ASP A 178 -16.61 -16.78 2.74
C ASP A 178 -15.36 -17.07 1.90
N GLY A 179 -15.28 -16.53 0.68
CA GLY A 179 -14.13 -16.73 -0.21
C GLY A 179 -12.81 -16.19 0.33
N VAL A 180 -12.84 -15.06 1.05
CA VAL A 180 -11.64 -14.49 1.70
C VAL A 180 -11.20 -15.30 2.92
N LEU A 181 -12.13 -15.77 3.76
CA LEU A 181 -11.81 -16.37 5.06
C LEU A 181 -11.77 -17.89 5.07
N ARG A 182 -12.32 -18.55 4.06
CA ARG A 182 -12.34 -20.01 3.90
C ARG A 182 -11.70 -20.35 2.55
N PRO A 183 -10.36 -20.30 2.43
CA PRO A 183 -9.69 -20.71 1.21
C PRO A 183 -10.12 -22.14 0.87
N GLU A 184 -10.52 -22.35 -0.38
CA GLU A 184 -10.89 -23.69 -0.86
C GLU A 184 -9.73 -24.67 -0.62
N PRO A 185 -10.02 -25.93 -0.25
CA PRO A 185 -9.00 -26.97 -0.20
C PRO A 185 -8.30 -27.04 -1.56
N SER A 186 -6.99 -26.83 -1.60
CA SER A 186 -6.25 -27.02 -2.85
C SER A 186 -6.49 -28.45 -3.33
N HIS A 187 -7.03 -28.63 -4.52
CA HIS A 187 -7.12 -29.95 -5.13
C HIS A 187 -5.71 -30.44 -5.39
N ASP A 188 -5.29 -31.52 -4.71
CA ASP A 188 -4.09 -32.21 -5.17
C ASP A 188 -4.38 -32.87 -6.53
N ALA A 189 -3.33 -33.12 -7.31
CA ALA A 189 -3.45 -33.78 -8.63
C ALA A 189 -4.04 -35.21 -8.55
N HIS A 190 -4.40 -35.70 -7.36
CA HIS A 190 -4.91 -37.04 -7.08
C HIS A 190 -6.33 -37.04 -6.51
N GLY A 191 -7.03 -35.88 -6.51
CA GLY A 191 -8.44 -35.79 -6.09
C GLY A 191 -8.67 -36.08 -4.61
N LYS A 192 -7.64 -36.00 -3.76
CA LYS A 192 -7.81 -35.99 -2.30
C LYS A 192 -7.92 -34.55 -1.83
N HIS A 193 -8.83 -34.29 -0.89
CA HIS A 193 -8.92 -33.02 -0.20
C HIS A 193 -7.59 -32.76 0.53
N ALA A 194 -6.67 -32.03 -0.08
CA ALA A 194 -5.53 -31.51 0.67
C ALA A 194 -6.10 -30.52 1.69
N SER A 195 -5.63 -30.58 2.93
CA SER A 195 -5.93 -29.52 3.90
C SER A 195 -5.57 -28.19 3.25
N ALA A 196 -6.51 -27.25 3.16
CA ALA A 196 -6.19 -25.89 2.75
C ALA A 196 -5.03 -25.41 3.63
N LEU A 197 -3.95 -24.93 3.01
CA LEU A 197 -2.88 -24.27 3.75
C LEU A 197 -3.44 -22.93 4.21
N PHE A 198 -3.28 -22.62 5.49
CA PHE A 198 -3.62 -21.28 5.96
C PHE A 198 -2.73 -20.24 5.28
N PRO A 199 -3.27 -19.06 4.96
CA PRO A 199 -2.47 -17.98 4.41
C PRO A 199 -1.45 -17.47 5.44
N HIS A 200 -0.47 -16.68 4.96
CA HIS A 200 0.36 -15.89 5.87
C HIS A 200 -0.51 -14.86 6.59
N VAL A 201 -0.39 -14.81 7.91
CA VAL A 201 -1.14 -13.87 8.75
C VAL A 201 -0.21 -13.21 9.74
N GLU A 202 -0.38 -11.91 9.87
CA GLU A 202 0.24 -11.09 10.90
C GLU A 202 -0.84 -10.28 11.61
N PHE A 203 -0.54 -9.73 12.78
CA PHE A 203 -1.37 -8.72 13.41
C PHE A 203 -0.52 -7.55 13.90
N VAL A 204 -1.11 -6.36 13.80
CA VAL A 204 -0.52 -5.11 14.22
C VAL A 204 -1.08 -4.78 15.59
N LYS A 205 -0.21 -4.85 16.61
CA LYS A 205 -0.55 -4.56 18.00
C LYS A 205 0.09 -3.25 18.44
N ARG A 206 -0.68 -2.39 19.10
CA ARG A 206 -0.11 -1.23 19.80
C ARG A 206 0.55 -1.68 21.11
N VAL A 207 1.84 -1.40 21.25
CA VAL A 207 2.64 -1.73 22.44
C VAL A 207 3.12 -0.49 23.19
N LYS A 208 3.17 0.66 22.51
CA LYS A 208 3.57 1.98 23.05
C LYS A 208 2.73 3.08 22.41
N ASP A 209 2.76 4.27 22.99
CA ASP A 209 2.19 5.46 22.37
C ASP A 209 2.99 5.86 21.12
N SER A 210 2.30 6.39 20.12
CA SER A 210 2.94 6.89 18.91
C SER A 210 3.62 8.23 19.17
N LEU A 211 4.75 8.45 18.53
CA LEU A 211 5.35 9.78 18.47
C LEU A 211 4.47 10.72 17.63
N ALA A 212 4.51 12.01 17.97
CA ALA A 212 3.83 13.07 17.23
C ALA A 212 4.65 14.37 17.31
N GLY A 213 4.41 15.29 16.37
CA GLY A 213 5.11 16.58 16.34
C GLY A 213 6.63 16.42 16.21
N THR A 214 7.39 17.26 16.93
CA THR A 214 8.86 17.31 16.86
C THR A 214 9.54 15.94 17.12
N PRO A 215 9.20 15.18 18.19
CA PRO A 215 9.80 13.86 18.41
C PRO A 215 9.63 12.87 17.24
N LEU A 216 8.49 12.92 16.53
CA LEU A 216 8.26 12.07 15.36
C LEU A 216 9.20 12.47 14.21
N ALA A 217 9.33 13.77 13.96
CA ALA A 217 10.17 14.29 12.90
C ALA A 217 11.66 14.03 13.16
N GLU A 218 12.14 14.25 14.38
CA GLU A 218 13.51 13.93 14.80
C GLU A 218 13.81 12.43 14.68
N THR A 219 12.91 11.57 15.16
CA THR A 219 13.07 10.12 15.05
C THR A 219 13.08 9.66 13.59
N SER A 220 12.25 10.27 12.74
CA SER A 220 12.26 10.00 11.30
C SER A 220 13.58 10.44 10.65
N ALA A 221 14.16 11.56 11.07
CA ALA A 221 15.47 12.01 10.62
C ALA A 221 16.58 11.02 11.01
N ASP A 222 16.56 10.53 12.26
CA ASP A 222 17.50 9.50 12.72
C ASP A 222 17.40 8.23 11.87
N LEU A 223 16.19 7.82 11.51
CA LEU A 223 15.96 6.67 10.64
C LEU A 223 16.50 6.93 9.22
N LEU A 224 16.31 8.13 8.67
CA LEU A 224 16.90 8.52 7.39
C LEU A 224 18.43 8.38 7.43
N CYS A 225 19.05 8.87 8.50
CA CYS A 225 20.50 8.72 8.69
C CYS A 225 20.93 7.24 8.70
N MET A 226 20.21 6.41 9.47
CA MET A 226 20.47 4.98 9.56
C MET A 226 20.32 4.27 8.20
N HIS A 227 19.27 4.58 7.43
CA HIS A 227 19.04 3.97 6.12
C HIS A 227 20.03 4.44 5.07
N LEU A 228 20.48 5.70 5.13
CA LEU A 228 21.55 6.21 4.26
C LEU A 228 22.87 5.50 4.49
N LEU A 229 23.16 5.05 5.72
CA LEU A 229 24.34 4.21 6.00
C LEU A 229 24.24 2.80 5.38
N ARG A 230 23.02 2.35 5.05
CA ARG A 230 22.72 1.05 4.42
C ARG A 230 22.39 1.17 2.93
N ARG A 231 22.55 2.35 2.34
CA ARG A 231 22.29 2.57 0.91
C ARG A 231 23.18 1.66 0.04
N PRO A 232 22.80 1.40 -1.21
CA PRO A 232 23.64 0.67 -2.16
C PRO A 232 25.06 1.26 -2.27
N LEU A 233 26.08 0.40 -2.31
CA LEU A 233 27.49 0.82 -2.48
C LEU A 233 27.77 1.44 -3.85
N HIS A 234 26.98 1.04 -4.85
CA HIS A 234 27.07 1.53 -6.23
C HIS A 234 25.70 2.00 -6.68
N ASN A 235 25.67 2.95 -7.61
CA ASN A 235 24.41 3.44 -8.17
C ASN A 235 23.60 2.28 -8.79
N PRO A 236 22.42 1.93 -8.22
CA PRO A 236 21.65 0.79 -8.67
C PRO A 236 21.08 0.98 -10.07
N ILE A 237 20.87 2.24 -10.49
CA ILE A 237 20.41 2.59 -11.84
C ILE A 237 21.50 2.29 -12.86
N SER A 238 22.78 2.54 -12.54
CA SER A 238 23.88 2.18 -13.42
C SER A 238 24.08 0.68 -13.57
N ARG A 239 23.86 -0.08 -12.50
CA ARG A 239 23.83 -1.55 -12.58
C ARG A 239 22.66 -2.03 -13.46
N TRP A 240 21.50 -1.41 -13.30
CA TRP A 240 20.34 -1.70 -14.15
C TRP A 240 20.59 -1.35 -15.62
N ARG A 241 21.19 -0.20 -15.92
CA ARG A 241 21.56 0.22 -17.27
C ARG A 241 22.44 -0.83 -17.96
N ALA A 242 23.42 -1.37 -17.24
CA ALA A 242 24.32 -2.41 -17.76
C ALA A 242 23.58 -3.72 -18.10
N ALA A 243 22.59 -4.13 -17.29
CA ALA A 243 21.79 -5.35 -17.52
C ALA A 243 20.67 -5.16 -18.56
N PHE A 244 20.26 -3.91 -18.81
CA PHE A 244 19.07 -3.58 -19.60
C PHE A 244 19.03 -4.17 -21.02
N PRO A 245 20.14 -4.23 -21.79
CA PRO A 245 20.11 -4.83 -23.13
C PRO A 245 19.61 -6.28 -23.14
N GLU A 246 20.05 -7.10 -22.19
CA GLU A 246 19.60 -8.50 -22.08
C GLU A 246 18.12 -8.58 -21.69
N HIS A 247 17.67 -7.68 -20.83
CA HIS A 247 16.27 -7.59 -20.43
C HIS A 247 15.37 -7.22 -21.62
N VAL A 248 15.82 -6.31 -22.51
CA VAL A 248 15.11 -5.94 -23.73
C VAL A 248 14.96 -7.16 -24.67
N GLU A 249 16.01 -7.94 -24.88
CA GLU A 249 15.91 -9.16 -25.69
C GLU A 249 14.96 -10.17 -25.06
N ALA A 250 15.00 -10.36 -23.74
CA ALA A 250 14.08 -11.24 -23.03
C ALA A 250 12.61 -10.80 -23.17
N MET A 251 12.34 -9.49 -23.11
CA MET A 251 11.01 -8.93 -23.32
C MET A 251 10.51 -9.11 -24.75
N ILE A 252 11.36 -8.93 -25.76
CA ILE A 252 10.99 -9.18 -27.15
C ILE A 252 10.71 -10.67 -27.37
N ALA A 253 11.56 -11.56 -26.84
CA ALA A 253 11.43 -13.00 -27.02
C ALA A 253 10.19 -13.59 -26.31
N ARG A 254 9.84 -13.07 -25.12
CA ARG A 254 8.74 -13.58 -24.30
C ARG A 254 7.42 -12.83 -24.48
N GLY A 255 7.45 -11.71 -25.20
CA GLY A 255 6.26 -10.94 -25.57
C GLY A 255 5.70 -10.05 -24.46
N GLU A 256 4.53 -9.48 -24.75
CA GLU A 256 3.92 -8.38 -23.99
C GLU A 256 3.58 -8.73 -22.54
N ASN A 257 3.08 -9.95 -22.28
CA ASN A 257 2.74 -10.38 -20.92
C ASN A 257 3.98 -10.38 -20.00
N TYR A 258 5.13 -10.83 -20.51
CA TYR A 258 6.36 -10.78 -19.74
C TYR A 258 6.86 -9.34 -19.58
N ALA A 259 6.76 -8.51 -20.62
CA ALA A 259 7.13 -7.10 -20.55
C ALA A 259 6.31 -6.34 -19.50
N HIS A 260 5.03 -6.68 -19.33
CA HIS A 260 4.18 -6.10 -18.28
C HIS A 260 4.69 -6.45 -16.87
N LEU A 261 5.01 -7.73 -16.63
CA LEU A 261 5.60 -8.19 -15.37
C LEU A 261 6.96 -7.54 -15.09
N TYR A 262 7.80 -7.41 -16.12
CA TYR A 262 9.09 -6.73 -16.01
C TYR A 262 8.92 -5.26 -15.63
N ALA A 263 8.05 -4.53 -16.34
CA ALA A 263 7.78 -3.13 -16.05
C ALA A 263 7.30 -2.93 -14.59
N PHE A 264 6.49 -3.85 -14.07
CA PHE A 264 6.02 -3.82 -12.69
C PHE A 264 7.14 -3.99 -11.67
N ASN A 265 8.05 -4.94 -11.88
CA ASN A 265 9.11 -5.28 -10.91
C ASN A 265 10.36 -4.41 -11.03
N VAL A 266 10.52 -3.66 -12.13
CA VAL A 266 11.72 -2.85 -12.36
C VAL A 266 11.37 -1.35 -12.41
N MET A 267 10.71 -0.92 -13.47
CA MET A 267 10.48 0.51 -13.73
C MET A 267 9.52 1.13 -12.72
N ARG A 268 8.43 0.42 -12.42
CA ARG A 268 7.42 0.85 -11.47
C ARG A 268 7.92 0.83 -10.04
N GLN A 269 8.68 -0.20 -9.64
CA GLN A 269 9.33 -0.24 -8.33
C GLN A 269 10.28 0.95 -8.15
N LEU A 270 11.15 1.23 -9.12
CA LEU A 270 12.06 2.38 -9.03
C LEU A 270 11.27 3.70 -8.96
N GLY A 271 10.37 3.90 -9.93
CA GLY A 271 9.66 5.15 -10.07
C GLY A 271 8.78 5.50 -8.88
N ALA A 272 8.02 4.54 -8.37
CA ALA A 272 7.12 4.80 -7.26
C ALA A 272 7.87 4.94 -5.91
N ASN A 273 9.05 4.32 -5.75
CA ASN A 273 9.88 4.50 -4.56
C ASN A 273 10.44 5.92 -4.51
N PHE A 274 10.94 6.42 -5.64
CA PHE A 274 11.45 7.79 -5.72
C PHE A 274 10.34 8.85 -5.68
N GLU A 275 9.11 8.52 -6.05
CA GLU A 275 7.93 9.36 -5.79
C GLU A 275 7.65 9.46 -4.29
N LEU A 276 7.67 8.33 -3.56
CA LEU A 276 7.52 8.32 -2.10
C LEU A 276 8.67 9.05 -1.40
N LEU A 277 9.92 8.86 -1.85
CA LEU A 277 11.07 9.60 -1.34
C LEU A 277 10.89 11.10 -1.54
N ALA A 278 10.42 11.54 -2.70
CA ALA A 278 10.13 12.95 -2.91
C ALA A 278 9.11 13.49 -1.89
N HIS A 279 8.00 12.79 -1.67
CA HIS A 279 7.01 13.19 -0.68
C HIS A 279 7.58 13.23 0.75
N TYR A 280 8.44 12.26 1.09
CA TYR A 280 9.14 12.23 2.36
C TYR A 280 10.05 13.43 2.56
N LEU A 281 10.92 13.73 1.59
CA LEU A 281 11.84 14.86 1.64
C LEU A 281 11.11 16.20 1.70
N HIS A 282 9.97 16.32 1.00
CA HIS A 282 9.12 17.49 1.11
C HIS A 282 8.57 17.65 2.54
N TRP A 283 8.05 16.56 3.12
CA TRP A 283 7.55 16.58 4.50
C TRP A 283 8.64 16.92 5.52
N MET A 284 9.85 16.37 5.38
CA MET A 284 10.98 16.72 6.27
C MET A 284 11.28 18.23 6.25
N ARG A 285 11.18 18.88 5.08
CA ARG A 285 11.30 20.34 4.99
C ARG A 285 10.16 21.07 5.68
N GLU A 286 8.92 20.57 5.57
CA GLU A 286 7.78 21.12 6.33
C GLU A 286 8.01 21.02 7.85
N GLN A 287 8.75 20.01 8.31
CA GLN A 287 9.15 19.85 9.71
C GLN A 287 10.35 20.72 10.12
N GLY A 288 10.95 21.49 9.21
CA GLY A 288 12.05 22.42 9.49
C GLY A 288 13.46 21.86 9.25
N PHE A 289 13.61 20.66 8.69
CA PHE A 289 14.93 20.13 8.31
C PHE A 289 15.46 20.77 7.03
N ASP A 290 16.76 21.06 7.01
CA ASP A 290 17.44 21.67 5.85
C ASP A 290 17.81 20.62 4.78
N ILE A 291 16.78 20.02 4.16
CA ILE A 291 16.94 19.13 3.01
C ILE A 291 17.01 19.98 1.74
N PRO A 292 18.04 19.87 0.87
CA PRO A 292 18.15 20.70 -0.32
C PRO A 292 16.93 20.59 -1.25
N VAL A 293 16.43 21.73 -1.77
CA VAL A 293 15.25 21.76 -2.67
C VAL A 293 15.46 20.88 -3.90
N GLN A 294 16.70 20.88 -4.42
CA GLN A 294 17.07 20.15 -5.63
C GLN A 294 16.99 18.63 -5.43
N THR A 295 17.22 18.12 -4.22
CA THR A 295 17.13 16.69 -3.91
C THR A 295 15.70 16.19 -4.06
N HIS A 296 14.71 16.91 -3.52
CA HIS A 296 13.29 16.60 -3.72
C HIS A 296 12.91 16.61 -5.21
N ALA A 297 13.32 17.65 -5.95
CA ALA A 297 13.02 17.76 -7.38
C ALA A 297 13.66 16.63 -8.20
N ALA A 298 14.89 16.24 -7.88
CA ALA A 298 15.60 15.14 -8.53
C ALA A 298 14.93 13.78 -8.24
N ALA A 299 14.44 13.53 -7.02
CA ALA A 299 13.67 12.33 -6.71
C ALA A 299 12.37 12.26 -7.54
N ARG A 300 11.62 13.36 -7.63
CA ARG A 300 10.46 13.44 -8.54
C ARG A 300 10.84 13.23 -10.01
N LYS A 301 12.02 13.71 -10.42
CA LYS A 301 12.50 13.54 -11.79
C LYS A 301 12.71 12.07 -12.12
N ILE A 302 13.31 11.27 -11.23
CA ILE A 302 13.43 9.81 -11.38
C ILE A 302 12.05 9.18 -11.55
N ALA A 303 11.10 9.52 -10.67
CA ALA A 303 9.73 9.00 -10.75
C ALA A 303 9.05 9.30 -12.11
N SER A 304 9.18 10.54 -12.59
CA SER A 304 8.57 10.96 -13.87
C SER A 304 9.24 10.33 -15.10
N GLU A 305 10.58 10.27 -15.11
CA GLU A 305 11.34 9.78 -16.27
C GLU A 305 11.25 8.27 -16.40
N THR A 306 11.19 7.53 -15.29
CA THR A 306 10.93 6.08 -15.31
C THR A 306 9.54 5.75 -15.89
N MET A 307 8.53 6.60 -15.65
CA MET A 307 7.21 6.44 -16.29
C MET A 307 7.30 6.68 -17.80
N VAL A 308 8.02 7.73 -18.23
CA VAL A 308 8.28 8.00 -19.66
C VAL A 308 9.00 6.82 -20.31
N MET A 309 10.01 6.28 -19.63
CA MET A 309 10.78 5.11 -20.05
C MET A 309 9.88 3.89 -20.21
N GLN A 310 8.99 3.61 -19.25
CA GLN A 310 8.01 2.53 -19.32
C GLN A 310 7.09 2.67 -20.53
N CYS A 311 6.50 3.85 -20.75
CA CYS A 311 5.65 4.10 -21.90
C CYS A 311 6.40 3.98 -23.23
N ARG A 312 7.67 4.42 -23.29
CA ARG A 312 8.50 4.29 -24.49
C ARG A 312 8.78 2.82 -24.80
N LEU A 313 9.21 2.06 -23.80
CA LEU A 313 9.52 0.64 -23.92
C LEU A 313 8.28 -0.17 -24.33
N ALA A 314 7.13 0.07 -23.70
CA ALA A 314 5.88 -0.61 -24.06
C ALA A 314 5.50 -0.39 -25.55
N ARG A 315 5.68 0.83 -26.07
CA ARG A 315 5.46 1.13 -27.49
C ARG A 315 6.48 0.47 -28.43
N ALA A 316 7.71 0.27 -27.98
CA ALA A 316 8.75 -0.39 -28.77
C ALA A 316 8.49 -1.89 -28.84
N ILE A 317 8.18 -2.52 -27.71
CA ILE A 317 7.90 -3.96 -27.59
C ILE A 317 6.66 -4.34 -28.40
N SER A 318 5.58 -3.56 -28.36
CA SER A 318 4.38 -3.82 -29.19
C SER A 318 4.64 -3.75 -30.69
N ARG A 319 5.78 -3.19 -31.11
CA ARG A 319 6.25 -3.12 -32.50
C ARG A 319 7.41 -4.08 -32.80
N GLY A 320 7.80 -4.93 -31.84
CA GLY A 320 8.96 -5.82 -31.96
C GLY A 320 10.29 -5.08 -32.14
N ARG A 321 10.41 -3.85 -31.61
CA ARG A 321 11.62 -3.01 -31.74
C ARG A 321 12.43 -3.02 -30.45
N ARG A 322 13.75 -3.02 -30.62
CA ARG A 322 14.70 -2.76 -29.54
C ARG A 322 14.66 -1.29 -29.16
N GLU A 323 14.60 -1.02 -27.87
CA GLU A 323 14.65 0.31 -27.28
C GLU A 323 15.48 0.23 -26.01
N HIS A 324 16.66 0.84 -26.04
CA HIS A 324 17.63 0.79 -24.95
C HIS A 324 17.52 1.98 -23.99
N CYS A 325 16.65 2.96 -24.28
CA CYS A 325 16.32 4.06 -23.38
C CYS A 325 17.52 4.90 -22.88
N GLU A 326 18.63 4.96 -23.65
CA GLU A 326 19.89 5.63 -23.24
C GLU A 326 19.68 7.04 -22.68
N ALA A 327 18.92 7.89 -23.38
CA ALA A 327 18.65 9.25 -22.93
C ALA A 327 17.85 9.32 -21.63
N SER A 328 16.97 8.33 -21.37
CA SER A 328 16.25 8.28 -20.10
C SER A 328 17.18 7.82 -18.98
N PHE A 329 18.09 6.86 -19.24
CA PHE A 329 19.12 6.45 -18.29
C PHE A 329 20.03 7.61 -17.88
N ASP A 330 20.55 8.39 -18.85
CA ASP A 330 21.38 9.56 -18.57
C ASP A 330 20.71 10.50 -17.55
N VAL A 331 19.40 10.71 -17.71
CA VAL A 331 18.60 11.59 -16.85
C VAL A 331 18.40 11.00 -15.45
N ILE A 332 18.07 9.72 -15.34
CA ILE A 332 17.77 9.11 -14.03
C ILE A 332 19.02 8.80 -13.22
N GLU A 333 20.15 8.48 -13.86
CA GLU A 333 21.45 8.32 -13.18
C GLU A 333 21.92 9.66 -12.60
N ASP A 334 21.94 10.71 -13.40
CA ASP A 334 22.31 12.06 -12.97
C ASP A 334 21.36 12.61 -11.88
N ALA A 335 20.05 12.28 -11.97
CA ALA A 335 19.13 12.58 -10.88
C ALA A 335 19.43 11.79 -9.61
N TYR A 336 19.83 10.52 -9.69
CA TYR A 336 20.19 9.72 -8.51
C TYR A 336 21.39 10.31 -7.78
N GLU A 337 22.42 10.73 -8.50
CA GLU A 337 23.62 11.38 -7.94
C GLU A 337 23.29 12.67 -7.18
N ARG A 338 22.24 13.38 -7.60
CA ARG A 338 21.73 14.57 -6.89
C ARG A 338 20.84 14.25 -5.70
N VAL A 339 20.34 13.03 -5.58
CA VAL A 339 19.47 12.60 -4.48
C VAL A 339 20.30 11.92 -3.40
N ILE A 340 20.78 10.71 -3.67
CA ILE A 340 21.26 9.79 -2.63
C ILE A 340 22.64 10.21 -2.09
N PRO A 341 23.67 10.47 -2.92
CA PRO A 341 24.94 11.01 -2.46
C PRO A 341 24.79 12.37 -1.75
N SER A 342 23.98 13.28 -2.31
CA SER A 342 23.72 14.59 -1.67
C SER A 342 23.12 14.44 -0.28
N LEU A 343 22.15 13.54 -0.08
CA LEU A 343 21.58 13.26 1.23
C LEU A 343 22.60 12.61 2.17
N ALA A 344 23.40 11.68 1.66
CA ALA A 344 24.43 11.03 2.44
C ALA A 344 25.47 12.03 2.97
N ASN A 345 25.88 13.02 2.16
CA ASN A 345 26.85 14.06 2.55
C ASN A 345 26.33 15.04 3.63
N ILE A 346 25.03 15.04 3.91
CA ILE A 346 24.46 15.83 5.02
C ILE A 346 24.63 15.08 6.35
N VAL A 347 24.65 13.75 6.29
CA VAL A 347 24.59 12.85 7.45
C VAL A 347 25.96 12.26 7.80
N CYS A 348 26.72 11.88 6.76
CA CYS A 348 28.06 11.29 6.82
C CYS A 348 29.09 12.38 6.54
#